data_AF-A0A8C5ZQF7-F1
#
_entry.id   AF-A0A8C5ZQF7-F1
#
_cell.length_a   1.000
_cell.length_b   1.000
_cell.length_c   1.000
_cell.angle_alpha   90.00
_cell.angle_beta   90.00
_cell.angle_gamma   90.00
#
_symmetry.space_group_name_H-M   'P 1'
#
loop_
_entity.id
_entity.type
_entity.pdbx_description
1 polymer ?
#
loop_
_entity_poly.entity_id
_entity_poly.type
_entity_poly.pdbx_seq_one_letter_code
_entity_poly.pdbx_strand_id
1 'polypeptide(L)' 'MPSIKLQSSDGEIFEVDVEIAKQSVTIKTMLEDLGMDDEGDDDPVPLPNVNAEIL' A
#
# COMPACT_ATOMS: atom_id res chain seq x y z
N MET A 1 15.18 1.38 -1.04
CA MET A 1 14.21 0.80 -0.09
C MET A 1 13.01 0.40 -0.93
N PRO A 2 12.45 -0.80 -0.79
CA PRO A 2 11.28 -1.18 -1.56
C PRO A 2 10.13 -0.23 -1.24
N SER A 3 9.53 0.37 -2.27
CA SER A 3 8.34 1.21 -2.19
C SER A 3 7.14 0.46 -2.73
N ILE A 4 5.96 0.86 -2.28
CA ILE A 4 4.68 0.33 -2.73
C ILE A 4 3.72 1.46 -3.05
N LYS A 5 2.88 1.23 -4.07
CA LYS A 5 1.82 2.14 -4.47
C LYS A 5 0.52 1.73 -3.79
N LEU A 6 -0.07 2.64 -3.03
CA LEU A 6 -1.39 2.48 -2.43
C LEU A 6 -2.35 3.40 -3.17
N GLN A 7 -3.50 2.89 -3.62
CA GLN A 7 -4.56 3.70 -4.22
C GLN A 7 -5.70 3.91 -3.23
N SER A 8 -6.02 5.16 -2.92
CA SER A 8 -7.16 5.52 -2.09
C SER A 8 -8.50 5.30 -2.80
N SER A 9 -9.59 5.35 -2.05
CA SER A 9 -10.96 5.14 -2.56
C SER A 9 -11.44 6.22 -3.54
N ASP A 10 -10.84 7.41 -3.49
CA ASP A 10 -11.04 8.53 -4.43
C ASP A 10 -10.06 8.50 -5.62
N GLY A 11 -9.19 7.48 -5.69
CA GLY A 11 -8.37 7.17 -6.84
C GLY A 11 -6.98 7.79 -6.85
N GLU A 12 -6.57 8.49 -5.79
CA GLU A 12 -5.21 9.01 -5.65
C GLU A 12 -4.22 7.89 -5.33
N ILE A 13 -2.97 8.02 -5.80
CA ILE A 13 -1.93 7.01 -5.62
C ILE A 13 -0.80 7.59 -4.78
N PHE A 14 -0.44 6.85 -3.73
CA PHE A 14 0.63 7.19 -2.80
C PHE A 14 1.75 6.16 -2.90
N GLU A 15 2.95 6.63 -3.20
CA GLU A 15 4.16 5.81 -3.15
C GLU A 15 4.79 5.95 -1.76
N VAL A 16 4.82 4.87 -1.00
CA VAL A 16 5.32 4.83 0.38
C VAL A 16 6.33 3.71 0.55
N ASP A 17 7.28 3.86 1.48
CA ASP A 17 8.18 2.77 1.81
C ASP A 17 7.41 1.57 2.39
N VAL A 18 7.76 0.36 1.97
CA VAL A 18 7.13 -0.88 2.44
C VAL A 18 7.23 -1.00 3.97
N GLU A 19 8.35 -0.58 4.57
CA GLU A 19 8.52 -0.58 6.03
C GLU A 19 7.57 0.40 6.75
N ILE A 20 7.21 1.52 6.11
CA ILE A 20 6.23 2.48 6.63
C ILE A 20 4.82 1.89 6.47
N ALA A 21 4.50 1.35 5.30
CA ALA A 21 3.22 0.69 5.03
C ALA A 21 2.95 -0.47 6.01
N LYS A 22 3.98 -1.24 6.37
CA LYS A 22 3.92 -2.35 7.33
C LYS A 22 3.62 -1.92 8.77
N GLN A 23 3.66 -0.63 9.11
CA GLN A 23 3.19 -0.15 10.43
C GLN A 23 1.67 -0.30 10.59
N SER A 24 0.92 -0.29 9.47
CA SER A 24 -0.49 -0.66 9.47
C SER A 24 -0.60 -2.18 9.41
N VAL A 25 -1.18 -2.78 10.46
CA VAL A 25 -1.37 -4.24 10.53
C VAL A 25 -2.20 -4.76 9.36
N THR A 26 -3.23 -4.01 8.95
CA THR A 26 -4.09 -4.40 7.82
C THR A 26 -3.33 -4.38 6.50
N ILE A 27 -2.56 -3.32 6.24
CA ILE A 27 -1.77 -3.23 5.00
C ILE A 27 -0.68 -4.29 5.01
N LYS A 28 0.02 -4.47 6.14
CA LYS A 28 1.02 -5.53 6.31
C LYS A 28 0.48 -6.91 5.92
N THR A 29 -0.64 -7.33 6.48
CA THR A 29 -1.24 -8.64 6.14
C THR A 29 -1.61 -8.72 4.67
N MET A 30 -2.10 -7.63 4.07
CA MET A 30 -2.41 -7.58 2.65
C MET A 30 -1.15 -7.76 1.77
N LEU A 31 -0.04 -7.12 2.13
CA LEU A 31 1.24 -7.26 1.40
C LEU A 31 1.81 -8.67 1.52
N GLU A 32 1.77 -9.25 2.71
CA GLU A 32 2.22 -10.62 2.98
C GLU A 32 1.37 -11.64 2.19
N ASP A 33 0.06 -11.46 2.14
CA ASP A 33 -0.86 -12.32 1.38
C ASP A 33 -0.66 -12.22 -0.14
N LEU A 34 -0.27 -11.04 -0.64
CA LEU A 34 0.03 -10.79 -2.06
C LEU A 34 1.46 -11.15 -2.45
N GLY A 35 2.35 -11.41 -1.49
CA GLY A 35 3.77 -11.68 -1.74
C GLY A 35 4.55 -10.44 -2.21
N MET A 36 4.06 -9.24 -1.90
CA MET A 36 4.64 -7.94 -2.30
C MET A 36 5.71 -7.44 -1.31
N ASP A 37 6.27 -8.34 -0.49
CA ASP A 37 7.14 -7.97 0.62
C ASP A 37 8.53 -7.50 0.20
N ASP A 38 8.98 -7.94 -0.99
CA ASP A 38 10.35 -7.80 -1.47
C ASP A 38 10.46 -7.32 -2.94
N GLU A 39 9.34 -7.30 -3.70
CA GLU A 39 9.30 -6.81 -5.08
C GLU A 39 8.50 -5.51 -5.15
N GLY A 40 9.12 -4.47 -5.73
CA GLY A 40 8.44 -3.24 -6.09
C GLY A 40 7.52 -3.51 -7.27
N ASP A 41 6.35 -4.08 -6.97
CA ASP A 41 5.29 -4.23 -7.94
C ASP A 41 4.74 -2.84 -8.29
N ASP A 42 4.60 -2.59 -9.59
CA ASP A 42 4.24 -1.27 -10.12
C ASP A 42 2.71 -1.05 -10.08
N ASP A 43 1.96 -2.12 -9.80
CA ASP A 43 0.52 -2.11 -9.67
C ASP A 43 0.07 -1.59 -8.30
N PRO A 44 -0.81 -0.57 -8.25
CA PRO A 44 -1.25 0.01 -7.00
C PRO A 44 -2.21 -0.92 -6.23
N VAL A 45 -2.00 -1.06 -4.92
CA VAL A 45 -2.89 -1.78 -4.01
C VAL A 45 -4.12 -0.91 -3.69
N PRO A 46 -5.34 -1.32 -4.06
CA PRO A 46 -6.53 -0.51 -3.84
C PRO A 46 -7.03 -0.59 -2.40
N LEU A 47 -7.28 0.57 -1.79
CA LEU A 47 -7.83 0.75 -0.45
C LEU A 47 -9.23 1.37 -0.52
N PRO A 48 -10.28 0.58 -0.79
CA PRO A 48 -11.63 1.08 -1.10
C PRO A 48 -12.32 1.80 0.06
N ASN A 49 -11.77 1.68 1.28
CA ASN A 49 -12.37 2.24 2.50
C ASN A 49 -11.57 3.41 3.10
N VAL A 50 -10.50 3.87 2.43
CA VAL A 50 -9.63 4.96 2.91
C VAL A 50 -9.51 6.01 1.82
N ASN A 51 -9.85 7.27 2.12
CA ASN A 51 -9.71 8.37 1.17
C ASN A 51 -8.30 8.98 1.23
N ALA A 52 -7.92 9.76 0.23
CA ALA A 52 -6.59 10.37 0.17
C ALA A 52 -6.28 11.32 1.33
N GLU A 53 -7.30 12.00 1.87
CA GLU A 53 -7.13 12.99 2.95
C GLU A 53 -6.63 12.36 4.27
N ILE A 54 -6.85 11.06 4.49
CA ILE A 54 -6.45 10.36 5.72
C ILE A 54 -5.41 9.24 5.50
N LEU A 55 -5.10 8.90 4.25
CA LEU A 55 -4.18 7.81 3.88
C LEU A 55 -2.71 8.23 4.08
#